data_AF-A0A5M3VUC9-F1
#
_entry.id   AF-A0A5M3VUC9-F1
#
_cell.length_a   1.000
_cell.length_b   1.000
_cell.length_c   1.000
_cell.angle_alpha   90.00
_cell.angle_beta   90.00
_cell.angle_gamma   90.00
#
_symmetry.space_group_name_H-M   'P 1'
#
loop_
_entity.id
_entity.type
_entity.pdbx_description
1 polymer ?
#
loop_
_entity_poly.entity_id
_entity_poly.type
_entity_poly.pdbx_seq_one_letter_code
_entity_poly.pdbx_strand_id
1 'polypeptide(L)'
;MIGRPAFWVWATGCALGAYTTLITIVPQANVFSSGALIGLVVLIPVLLVGFWLFHHIRPVRTNPVGYALMAVAWGCFGAFGVAFAANTAFLGLVGKVAGLEFVDQWGDAIVAPIDEELAKVAGVALLALMIPWLITGPLAGFGYGALIGLGFQVVEDFLYVFNSIIAAGGIQEVGDTLSTLFVRVALSAWWSHWAMTAVAGAGLGYFAGRADRPMRRRALVGLGGLLLGMAMHAWWDSPALPGAFLVKGFPLLLVAFAVFLVARHDERTRFPVAAPAEIQRAT
;
A
#
# COMPACT_ATOMS: atom_id res chain seq x y z
N MET A 1 21.68 -7.18 9.37
CA MET A 1 20.74 -6.19 8.81
C MET A 1 21.26 -4.76 8.98
N ILE A 2 21.72 -4.38 10.18
CA ILE A 2 22.19 -3.02 10.53
C ILE A 2 23.38 -2.53 9.68
N GLY A 3 24.23 -3.43 9.15
CA GLY A 3 25.31 -3.06 8.24
C GLY A 3 24.89 -2.69 6.81
N ARG A 4 23.60 -2.77 6.47
CA ARG A 4 23.09 -2.42 5.13
C ARG A 4 22.53 -0.99 5.12
N PRO A 5 22.96 -0.10 4.21
CA PRO A 5 22.43 1.26 4.11
C PRO A 5 20.90 1.32 4.00
N ALA A 6 20.29 0.38 3.29
CA ALA A 6 18.83 0.28 3.15
C ALA A 6 18.10 0.12 4.50
N PHE A 7 18.73 -0.48 5.51
CA PHE A 7 18.16 -0.57 6.85
C PHE A 7 18.04 0.80 7.51
N TRP A 8 19.06 1.64 7.37
CA TRP A 8 19.04 3.00 7.92
C TRP A 8 18.08 3.91 7.17
N VAL A 9 17.94 3.75 5.85
CA VAL A 9 16.90 4.45 5.09
C VAL A 9 15.51 4.05 5.57
N TRP A 10 15.26 2.74 5.75
CA TRP A 10 14.00 2.24 6.31
C TRP A 10 13.74 2.79 7.72
N ALA A 11 14.73 2.70 8.62
CA ALA A 11 14.59 3.10 10.02
C ALA A 11 14.38 4.60 10.17
N THR A 12 15.19 5.42 9.49
CA THR A 12 15.04 6.88 9.50
C THR A 12 13.71 7.30 8.88
N GLY A 13 13.31 6.69 7.76
CA GLY A 13 12.01 6.95 7.14
C GLY A 13 10.85 6.64 8.09
N CYS A 14 10.87 5.49 8.77
CA CYS A 14 9.85 5.15 9.75
C CYS A 14 9.86 6.10 10.96
N ALA A 15 11.03 6.50 11.46
CA ALA A 15 11.14 7.42 12.58
C ALA A 15 10.60 8.82 12.24
N LEU A 16 10.96 9.36 11.06
CA LEU A 16 10.45 10.64 10.57
C LEU A 16 8.94 10.57 10.30
N GLY A 17 8.47 9.48 9.69
CA GLY A 17 7.05 9.27 9.45
C GLY A 17 6.23 9.16 10.73
N ALA A 18 6.72 8.45 11.74
CA ALA A 18 6.09 8.38 13.06
C ALA A 18 6.06 9.75 13.74
N TYR A 19 7.13 10.54 13.59
CA TYR A 19 7.14 11.93 14.06
C TYR A 19 6.10 12.78 13.32
N THR A 20 5.96 12.64 12.00
CA THR A 20 4.89 13.30 11.22
C THR A 20 3.51 12.93 11.76
N THR A 21 3.22 11.64 11.93
CA THR A 21 1.95 11.16 12.54
C THR A 21 1.73 11.75 13.93
N LEU A 22 2.77 11.84 14.76
CA LEU A 22 2.70 12.41 16.10
C LEU A 22 2.31 13.89 16.08
N ILE A 23 2.85 14.68 15.14
CA ILE A 23 2.59 16.13 15.09
C ILE A 23 1.32 16.49 14.30
N THR A 24 0.80 15.60 13.45
CA THR A 24 -0.38 15.86 12.62
C THR A 24 -1.65 15.18 13.16
N ILE A 25 -1.59 13.88 13.43
CA ILE A 25 -2.77 13.07 13.77
C ILE A 25 -3.08 13.13 15.27
N VAL A 26 -2.08 13.10 16.15
CA VAL A 26 -2.34 13.08 17.61
C VAL A 26 -3.06 14.33 18.12
N PRO A 27 -2.74 15.57 17.67
CA PRO A 27 -3.52 16.75 18.05
C PRO A 27 -5.00 16.61 17.64
N GLN A 28 -5.28 16.08 16.45
CA GLN A 28 -6.65 15.86 15.98
C GLN A 28 -7.37 14.80 16.83
N ALA A 29 -6.68 13.70 17.17
CA ALA A 29 -7.24 12.66 18.02
C ALA A 29 -7.57 13.13 19.45
N ASN A 30 -6.81 14.10 19.98
CA ASN A 30 -7.10 14.71 21.28
C ASN A 30 -8.32 15.62 21.26
N VAL A 31 -8.59 16.29 20.12
CA VAL A 31 -9.79 17.11 19.92
C VAL A 31 -11.00 16.24 19.63
N PHE A 32 -10.85 15.25 18.76
CA PHE A 32 -11.91 14.34 18.28
C PHE A 32 -11.70 12.92 18.83
N SER A 33 -11.85 12.79 20.14
CA SER A 33 -11.57 11.54 20.86
C SER A 33 -12.54 10.39 20.54
N SER A 34 -13.81 10.69 20.24
CA SER A 34 -14.79 9.67 19.85
C SER A 34 -14.50 9.14 18.45
N GLY A 35 -14.18 10.02 17.51
CA GLY A 35 -13.76 9.68 16.16
C GLY A 35 -12.46 8.86 16.18
N ALA A 36 -11.48 9.28 17.00
CA ALA A 36 -10.26 8.51 17.20
C ALA A 36 -10.53 7.10 17.73
N LEU A 37 -11.38 6.96 18.76
CA LEU A 37 -11.73 5.65 19.33
C LEU A 37 -12.43 4.77 18.29
N ILE A 38 -13.45 5.28 17.61
CA ILE A 38 -14.19 4.54 16.57
C ILE A 38 -13.25 4.13 15.43
N GLY A 39 -12.41 5.06 14.97
CA GLY A 39 -11.41 4.81 13.93
C GLY A 39 -10.47 3.67 14.31
N LEU A 40 -9.93 3.67 15.53
CA LEU A 40 -9.06 2.59 16.01
C LEU A 40 -9.81 1.26 16.12
N VAL A 41 -11.03 1.26 16.66
CA VAL A 41 -11.87 0.06 16.83
C VAL A 41 -12.19 -0.59 15.49
N VAL A 42 -12.36 0.20 14.42
CA VAL A 42 -12.67 -0.31 13.08
C VAL A 42 -11.39 -0.70 12.32
N LEU A 43 -10.37 0.15 12.33
CA LEU A 43 -9.20 -0.01 11.46
C LEU A 43 -8.17 -1.02 11.99
N ILE A 44 -8.09 -1.24 13.31
CA ILE A 44 -7.22 -2.28 13.87
C ILE A 44 -7.66 -3.68 13.39
N PRO A 45 -8.94 -4.09 13.48
CA PRO A 45 -9.41 -5.34 12.89
C PRO A 45 -9.12 -5.45 11.39
N VAL A 46 -9.32 -4.38 10.61
CA VAL A 46 -8.98 -4.35 9.17
C VAL A 46 -7.50 -4.65 8.96
N LEU A 47 -6.61 -4.00 9.72
CA LEU A 47 -5.18 -4.25 9.67
C LEU A 47 -4.85 -5.70 10.03
N LEU A 48 -5.43 -6.24 11.11
CA LEU A 48 -5.15 -7.59 11.59
C LEU A 48 -5.63 -8.67 10.61
N VAL A 49 -6.84 -8.52 10.05
CA VAL A 49 -7.40 -9.44 9.05
C VAL A 49 -6.62 -9.36 7.75
N GLY A 50 -6.33 -8.15 7.26
CA GLY A 50 -5.52 -7.95 6.06
C GLY A 50 -4.10 -8.47 6.24
N PHE A 51 -3.48 -8.22 7.40
CA PHE A 51 -2.17 -8.77 7.75
C PHE A 51 -2.20 -10.29 7.72
N TRP A 52 -3.18 -10.91 8.39
CA TRP A 52 -3.35 -12.36 8.38
C TRP A 52 -3.48 -12.87 6.94
N LEU A 53 -4.37 -12.30 6.13
CA LEU A 53 -4.57 -12.72 4.75
C LEU A 53 -3.28 -12.63 3.92
N PHE A 54 -2.65 -11.46 3.88
CA PHE A 54 -1.46 -11.23 3.05
C PHE A 54 -0.21 -11.93 3.57
N HIS A 55 -0.14 -12.18 4.87
CA HIS A 55 0.90 -13.00 5.47
C HIS A 55 0.84 -14.45 4.93
N HIS A 56 -0.37 -15.01 4.77
CA HIS A 56 -0.57 -16.40 4.39
C HIS A 56 -0.55 -16.67 2.87
N ILE A 57 -0.76 -15.67 2.01
CA ILE A 57 -0.68 -15.88 0.56
C ILE A 57 0.76 -15.99 0.02
N ARG A 58 1.75 -15.55 0.80
CA ARG A 58 3.17 -15.51 0.42
C ARG A 58 3.79 -16.90 0.31
N PRO A 59 4.93 -17.03 -0.40
CA PRO A 59 5.66 -18.29 -0.43
C PRO A 59 6.00 -18.77 1.00
N VAL A 60 5.76 -20.05 1.29
CA VAL A 60 5.99 -20.66 2.61
C VAL A 60 7.44 -20.50 3.07
N ARG A 61 8.38 -20.45 2.12
CA ARG A 61 9.82 -20.34 2.36
C ARG A 61 10.26 -18.96 2.87
N THR A 62 9.42 -17.93 2.81
CA THR A 62 9.75 -16.53 3.17
C THR A 62 8.82 -15.97 4.26
N ASN A 63 8.48 -16.77 5.27
CA ASN A 63 7.44 -16.40 6.25
C ASN A 63 7.86 -15.98 7.68
N PRO A 64 8.99 -15.30 7.96
CA PRO A 64 9.16 -14.67 9.26
C PRO A 64 8.17 -13.51 9.43
N VAL A 65 7.36 -13.56 10.50
CA VAL A 65 6.42 -12.50 10.89
C VAL A 65 7.11 -11.14 10.96
N GLY A 66 8.36 -11.08 11.45
CA GLY A 66 9.13 -9.84 11.57
C GLY A 66 9.25 -9.04 10.27
N TYR A 67 9.45 -9.68 9.12
CA TYR A 67 9.55 -8.95 7.84
C TYR A 67 8.20 -8.46 7.35
N ALA A 68 7.12 -9.16 7.68
CA ALA A 68 5.77 -8.68 7.43
C ALA A 68 5.49 -7.42 8.23
N LEU A 69 5.91 -7.40 9.50
CA LEU A 69 5.80 -6.22 10.36
C LEU A 69 6.65 -5.05 9.85
N MET A 70 7.87 -5.29 9.36
CA MET A 70 8.68 -4.24 8.73
C MET A 70 8.01 -3.64 7.49
N ALA A 71 7.30 -4.45 6.72
CA ALA A 71 6.54 -4.01 5.55
C ALA A 71 5.36 -3.12 5.97
N VAL A 72 4.55 -3.56 6.93
CA VAL A 72 3.45 -2.76 7.49
C VAL A 72 3.99 -1.46 8.10
N ALA A 73 5.07 -1.51 8.87
CA ALA A 73 5.67 -0.34 9.49
C ALA A 73 6.18 0.67 8.46
N TRP A 74 6.74 0.21 7.34
CA TRP A 74 7.07 1.12 6.24
C TRP A 74 5.81 1.77 5.67
N GLY A 75 4.74 1.01 5.44
CA GLY A 75 3.46 1.55 4.99
C GLY A 75 2.90 2.62 5.92
N CYS A 76 2.76 2.29 7.20
CA CYS A 76 2.20 3.16 8.23
C CYS A 76 2.99 4.44 8.45
N PHE A 77 4.33 4.36 8.39
CA PHE A 77 5.17 5.47 8.80
C PHE A 77 6.01 6.01 7.64
N GLY A 78 6.89 5.19 7.06
CA GLY A 78 7.80 5.65 6.01
C GLY A 78 7.08 6.19 4.78
N ALA A 79 6.20 5.38 4.19
CA ALA A 79 5.45 5.74 3.00
C ALA A 79 4.44 6.87 3.28
N PHE A 80 3.61 6.73 4.32
CA PHE A 80 2.64 7.76 4.71
C PHE A 80 3.31 9.10 5.03
N GLY A 81 4.39 9.10 5.80
CA GLY A 81 5.09 10.33 6.17
C GLY A 81 5.71 11.06 4.97
N VAL A 82 6.29 10.32 4.02
CA VAL A 82 6.82 10.88 2.77
C VAL A 82 5.69 11.42 1.90
N ALA A 83 4.63 10.63 1.69
CA ALA A 83 3.46 11.01 0.91
C ALA A 83 2.79 12.27 1.48
N PHE A 84 2.55 12.33 2.79
CA PHE A 84 1.89 13.46 3.43
C PHE A 84 2.62 14.79 3.17
N ALA A 85 3.96 14.79 3.27
CA ALA A 85 4.76 15.97 2.98
C ALA A 85 4.80 16.30 1.47
N ALA A 86 4.88 15.28 0.61
CA ALA A 86 4.95 15.43 -0.84
C ALA A 86 3.63 15.94 -1.43
N ASN A 87 2.49 15.39 -1.00
CA ASN A 87 1.15 15.72 -1.49
C ASN A 87 0.89 17.23 -1.41
N THR A 88 1.12 17.82 -0.23
CA THR A 88 0.91 19.26 -0.01
C THR A 88 1.77 20.12 -0.94
N ALA A 89 3.06 19.78 -1.07
CA ALA A 89 3.99 20.53 -1.90
C ALA A 89 3.62 20.42 -3.39
N PHE A 90 3.25 19.22 -3.84
CA PHE A 90 2.97 18.94 -5.24
C PHE A 90 1.61 19.51 -5.66
N LEU A 91 0.55 19.37 -4.85
CA LEU A 91 -0.73 20.06 -5.08
C LEU A 91 -0.54 21.58 -5.21
N GLY A 92 0.31 22.17 -4.36
CA GLY A 92 0.65 23.58 -4.43
C GLY A 92 1.39 23.99 -5.72
N LEU A 93 2.21 23.09 -6.29
CA LEU A 93 2.87 23.32 -7.59
C LEU A 93 1.89 23.20 -8.75
N VAL A 94 1.06 22.15 -8.77
CA VAL A 94 0.04 21.98 -9.82
C VAL A 94 -0.94 23.15 -9.77
N GLY A 95 -1.30 23.65 -8.59
CA GLY A 95 -2.24 24.76 -8.43
C GLY A 95 -1.72 26.07 -9.02
N LYS A 96 -0.40 26.29 -8.95
CA LYS A 96 0.26 27.45 -9.57
C LYS A 96 0.31 27.36 -11.10
N VAL A 97 0.39 26.15 -11.65
CA VAL A 97 0.56 25.93 -13.10
C VAL A 97 -0.79 25.78 -13.82
N ALA A 98 -1.72 25.03 -13.25
CA ALA A 98 -2.99 24.64 -13.86
C ALA A 98 -4.21 25.36 -13.28
N GLY A 99 -4.05 26.10 -12.18
CA GLY A 99 -5.12 26.83 -11.50
C GLY A 99 -5.77 26.05 -10.36
N LEU A 100 -6.39 26.79 -9.43
CA LEU A 100 -6.98 26.22 -8.22
C LEU A 100 -8.20 25.32 -8.51
N GLU A 101 -9.05 25.72 -9.46
CA GLU A 101 -10.22 24.92 -9.85
C GLU A 101 -9.84 23.57 -10.46
N PHE A 102 -8.77 23.53 -11.27
CA PHE A 102 -8.26 22.28 -11.82
C PHE A 102 -7.72 21.36 -10.73
N VAL A 103 -6.95 21.90 -9.79
CA VAL A 103 -6.38 21.10 -8.69
C VAL A 103 -7.43 20.60 -7.72
N ASP A 104 -8.47 21.39 -7.45
CA ASP A 104 -9.60 20.95 -6.62
C ASP A 104 -10.31 19.73 -7.22
N GLN A 105 -10.37 19.63 -8.55
CA GLN A 105 -11.05 18.53 -9.24
C GLN A 105 -10.15 17.32 -9.56
N TRP A 106 -8.89 17.57 -9.94
CA TRP A 106 -7.99 16.56 -10.49
C TRP A 106 -6.71 16.37 -9.70
N GLY A 107 -6.46 17.19 -8.68
CA GLY A 107 -5.23 17.20 -7.90
C GLY A 107 -4.93 15.83 -7.31
N ASP A 108 -5.89 15.25 -6.60
CA ASP A 108 -5.73 13.93 -5.96
C ASP A 108 -5.43 12.84 -7.00
N ALA A 109 -6.17 12.83 -8.12
CA ALA A 109 -5.98 11.87 -9.21
C ALA A 109 -4.65 11.98 -9.97
N ILE A 110 -3.87 13.04 -9.74
CA ILE A 110 -2.58 13.27 -10.38
C ILE A 110 -1.44 13.12 -9.38
N VAL A 111 -1.58 13.73 -8.21
CA VAL A 111 -0.51 13.86 -7.21
C VAL A 111 -0.34 12.55 -6.45
N ALA A 112 -1.39 12.07 -5.78
CA ALA A 112 -1.35 10.90 -4.91
C ALA A 112 -0.87 9.62 -5.63
N PRO A 113 -1.24 9.35 -6.89
CA PRO A 113 -0.68 8.24 -7.65
C PRO A 113 0.83 8.30 -7.79
N ILE A 114 1.42 9.48 -7.90
CA ILE A 114 2.85 9.63 -8.17
C ILE A 114 3.64 9.49 -6.87
N ASP A 115 3.36 10.32 -5.87
CA ASP A 115 4.16 10.34 -4.65
C ASP A 115 3.90 9.12 -3.76
N GLU A 116 2.63 8.74 -3.56
CA GLU A 116 2.29 7.64 -2.67
C GLU A 116 2.74 6.30 -3.23
N GLU A 117 2.49 6.00 -4.50
CA GLU A 117 2.89 4.71 -5.06
C GLU A 117 4.42 4.58 -5.15
N LEU A 118 5.15 5.67 -5.41
CA LEU A 118 6.61 5.66 -5.33
C LEU A 118 7.09 5.41 -3.90
N ALA A 119 6.51 6.10 -2.91
CA ALA A 119 6.87 5.94 -1.50
C ALA A 119 6.55 4.52 -0.99
N LYS A 120 5.42 3.94 -1.39
CA LYS A 120 5.01 2.57 -1.04
C LYS A 120 5.90 1.52 -1.71
N VAL A 121 6.15 1.62 -3.02
CA VAL A 121 7.02 0.67 -3.74
C VAL A 121 8.48 0.75 -3.29
N ALA A 122 8.95 1.92 -2.84
CA ALA A 122 10.25 2.05 -2.20
C ALA A 122 10.38 1.11 -0.98
N GLY A 123 9.30 0.82 -0.25
CA GLY A 123 9.30 -0.16 0.83
C GLY A 123 9.64 -1.57 0.37
N VAL A 124 9.09 -2.00 -0.77
CA VAL A 124 9.40 -3.32 -1.36
C VAL A 124 10.86 -3.36 -1.81
N ALA A 125 11.37 -2.25 -2.38
CA ALA A 125 12.78 -2.13 -2.76
C ALA A 125 13.71 -2.18 -1.55
N LEU A 126 13.38 -1.45 -0.48
CA LEU A 126 14.15 -1.44 0.77
C LEU A 126 14.19 -2.83 1.39
N LEU A 127 13.07 -3.56 1.42
CA LEU A 127 13.03 -4.95 1.86
C LEU A 127 13.95 -5.85 1.02
N ALA A 128 13.91 -5.72 -0.31
CA ALA A 128 14.81 -6.46 -1.21
C ALA A 128 16.29 -6.13 -0.96
N LEU A 129 16.63 -4.86 -0.69
CA LEU A 129 18.01 -4.42 -0.44
C LEU A 129 18.51 -4.81 0.96
N MET A 130 17.65 -4.73 1.98
CA MET A 130 17.96 -5.15 3.35
C MET A 130 18.10 -6.68 3.45
N ILE A 131 17.24 -7.40 2.74
CA ILE A 131 17.06 -8.86 2.84
C ILE A 131 16.97 -9.43 1.41
N PRO A 132 18.12 -9.62 0.71
CA PRO A 132 18.13 -10.01 -0.70
C PRO A 132 17.42 -11.33 -1.04
N TRP A 133 17.26 -12.22 -0.06
CA TRP A 133 16.56 -13.49 -0.21
C TRP A 133 15.05 -13.41 0.05
N LEU A 134 14.53 -12.23 0.40
CA LEU A 134 13.12 -12.05 0.76
C LEU A 134 12.22 -11.90 -0.47
N ILE A 135 12.66 -11.08 -1.44
CA ILE A 135 11.91 -10.78 -2.65
C ILE A 135 12.44 -11.67 -3.78
N THR A 136 12.08 -12.95 -3.71
CA THR A 136 12.55 -14.00 -4.63
C THR A 136 11.83 -14.00 -5.99
N GLY A 137 10.72 -13.29 -6.10
CA GLY A 137 9.90 -13.28 -7.30
C GLY A 137 8.63 -12.43 -7.17
N PRO A 138 7.77 -12.47 -8.20
CA PRO A 138 6.56 -11.66 -8.26
C PRO A 138 5.61 -11.90 -7.09
N LEU A 139 5.45 -13.16 -6.64
CA LEU A 139 4.51 -13.48 -5.55
C LEU A 139 4.99 -12.94 -4.19
N ALA A 140 6.30 -13.01 -3.92
CA ALA A 140 6.88 -12.39 -2.74
C ALA A 140 6.71 -10.86 -2.79
N GLY A 141 7.02 -10.24 -3.93
CA GLY A 141 6.80 -8.81 -4.16
C GLY A 141 5.34 -8.38 -3.98
N PHE A 142 4.39 -9.17 -4.50
CA PHE A 142 2.95 -8.95 -4.32
C PHE A 142 2.56 -8.93 -2.85
N GLY A 143 2.94 -9.95 -2.08
CA GLY A 143 2.55 -10.06 -0.68
C GLY A 143 3.17 -8.98 0.22
N TYR A 144 4.44 -8.62 0.00
CA TYR A 144 5.05 -7.50 0.73
C TYR A 144 4.51 -6.14 0.29
N GLY A 145 4.22 -5.96 -1.00
CA GLY A 145 3.54 -4.78 -1.50
C GLY A 145 2.16 -4.61 -0.90
N ALA A 146 1.37 -5.69 -0.80
CA ALA A 146 0.06 -5.69 -0.16
C ALA A 146 0.13 -5.24 1.31
N LEU A 147 1.11 -5.75 2.07
CA LEU A 147 1.30 -5.37 3.47
C LEU A 147 1.75 -3.92 3.65
N ILE A 148 2.60 -3.41 2.77
CA ILE A 148 2.99 -1.99 2.78
C ILE A 148 1.76 -1.12 2.46
N GLY A 149 1.04 -1.43 1.39
CA GLY A 149 -0.15 -0.67 1.01
C GLY A 149 -1.24 -0.75 2.08
N LEU A 150 -1.40 -1.89 2.77
CA LEU A 150 -2.33 -2.03 3.90
C LEU A 150 -1.94 -1.15 5.09
N GLY A 151 -0.65 -1.09 5.43
CA GLY A 151 -0.17 -0.21 6.49
C GLY A 151 -0.41 1.27 6.17
N PHE A 152 -0.14 1.67 4.93
CA PHE A 152 -0.42 3.02 4.44
C PHE A 152 -1.91 3.34 4.52
N GLN A 153 -2.75 2.46 3.98
CA GLN A 153 -4.19 2.59 3.96
C GLN A 153 -4.77 2.83 5.36
N VAL A 154 -4.36 2.05 6.36
CA VAL A 154 -4.93 2.16 7.71
C VAL A 154 -4.60 3.52 8.34
N VAL A 155 -3.39 4.05 8.12
CA VAL A 155 -3.02 5.37 8.65
C VAL A 155 -3.72 6.49 7.90
N GLU A 156 -3.86 6.37 6.57
CA GLU A 156 -4.61 7.33 5.78
C GLU A 156 -6.10 7.32 6.12
N ASP A 157 -6.74 6.15 6.18
CA ASP A 157 -8.14 6.01 6.57
C ASP A 157 -8.40 6.66 7.94
N PHE A 158 -7.43 6.55 8.86
CA PHE A 158 -7.49 7.20 10.16
C PHE A 158 -7.36 8.73 10.08
N LEU A 159 -6.48 9.26 9.22
CA LEU A 159 -6.43 10.70 8.94
C LEU A 159 -7.77 11.20 8.36
N TYR A 160 -8.40 10.42 7.47
CA TYR A 160 -9.68 10.78 6.86
C TYR A 160 -10.85 10.81 7.84
N VAL A 161 -10.76 10.11 8.98
CA VAL A 161 -11.71 10.30 10.09
C VAL A 161 -11.74 11.77 10.48
N PHE A 162 -10.57 12.34 10.80
CA PHE A 162 -10.48 13.73 11.24
C PHE A 162 -10.77 14.73 10.13
N ASN A 163 -10.27 14.49 8.91
CA ASN A 163 -10.56 15.37 7.78
C ASN A 163 -12.06 15.48 7.52
N SER A 164 -12.81 14.36 7.62
CA SER A 164 -14.26 14.38 7.42
C SER A 164 -15.00 15.16 8.50
N ILE A 165 -14.63 14.99 9.77
CA ILE A 165 -15.21 15.72 10.90
C ILE A 165 -14.96 17.22 10.73
N ILE A 166 -13.72 17.61 10.41
CA ILE A 166 -13.33 19.00 10.22
C ILE A 166 -14.07 19.62 9.03
N ALA A 167 -14.15 18.91 7.89
CA ALA A 167 -14.85 19.39 6.70
C ALA A 167 -16.36 19.57 6.94
N ALA A 168 -16.97 18.77 7.81
CA ALA A 168 -18.37 18.88 8.22
C ALA A 168 -18.62 19.92 9.33
N GLY A 169 -17.58 20.67 9.74
CA GLY A 169 -17.69 21.75 10.72
C GLY A 169 -17.41 21.34 12.17
N GLY A 170 -17.03 20.08 12.43
CA GLY A 170 -16.55 19.62 13.73
C GLY A 170 -17.61 19.37 14.80
N ILE A 171 -18.89 19.33 14.42
CA ILE A 171 -20.02 19.23 15.37
C ILE A 171 -20.52 17.78 15.50
N GLN A 172 -20.60 17.03 14.39
CA GLN A 172 -21.22 15.69 14.35
C GLN A 172 -20.19 14.56 14.30
N GLU A 173 -19.20 14.64 15.20
CA GLU A 173 -18.02 13.78 15.22
C GLU A 173 -18.30 12.29 14.96
N VAL A 174 -19.25 11.69 15.68
CA VAL A 174 -19.61 10.27 15.54
C VAL A 174 -20.24 9.97 14.18
N GLY A 175 -21.16 10.82 13.72
CA GLY A 175 -21.86 10.63 12.45
C GLY A 175 -20.91 10.72 11.25
N ASP A 176 -20.06 11.75 11.26
CA ASP A 176 -19.06 11.98 10.21
C ASP A 176 -18.03 10.84 10.17
N THR A 177 -17.56 10.39 11.34
CA THR A 177 -16.66 9.23 11.47
C THR A 177 -17.26 7.95 10.90
N LEU A 178 -18.51 7.64 11.23
CA LEU A 178 -19.18 6.43 10.73
C LEU A 178 -19.40 6.49 9.23
N SER A 179 -19.76 7.66 8.69
CA SER A 179 -19.95 7.88 7.26
C SER A 179 -18.65 7.67 6.48
N THR A 180 -17.55 8.30 6.91
CA THR A 180 -16.25 8.14 6.25
C THR A 180 -15.73 6.71 6.34
N LEU A 181 -15.82 6.06 7.52
CA LEU A 181 -15.38 4.67 7.66
C LEU A 181 -16.27 3.70 6.86
N PHE A 182 -17.56 3.97 6.71
CA PHE A 182 -18.41 3.17 5.84
C PHE A 182 -17.92 3.21 4.39
N VAL A 183 -17.62 4.41 3.87
CA VAL A 183 -17.07 4.54 2.51
C VAL A 183 -15.70 3.87 2.41
N ARG A 184 -14.77 4.18 3.33
CA ARG A 184 -13.38 3.71 3.23
C ARG A 184 -13.23 2.22 3.51
N VAL A 185 -13.98 1.66 4.46
CA VAL A 185 -13.89 0.24 4.82
C VAL A 185 -14.87 -0.62 4.03
N ALA A 186 -16.16 -0.30 4.04
CA ALA A 186 -17.15 -1.16 3.40
C ALA A 186 -17.12 -1.05 1.87
N LEU A 187 -16.91 0.16 1.35
CA LEU A 187 -17.00 0.45 -0.09
C LEU A 187 -15.64 0.61 -0.79
N SER A 188 -14.50 0.56 -0.08
CA SER A 188 -13.20 0.89 -0.72
C SER A 188 -12.05 -0.04 -0.33
N ALA A 189 -12.01 -0.55 0.91
CA ALA A 189 -10.87 -1.29 1.44
C ALA A 189 -10.52 -2.58 0.66
N TRP A 190 -11.41 -3.08 -0.19
CA TRP A 190 -11.23 -4.30 -0.97
C TRP A 190 -10.38 -4.11 -2.24
N TRP A 191 -10.06 -2.87 -2.65
CA TRP A 191 -9.33 -2.57 -3.89
C TRP A 191 -8.49 -1.28 -3.82
N SER A 192 -8.26 -0.80 -2.60
CA SER A 192 -7.52 0.42 -2.25
C SER A 192 -6.00 0.20 -2.32
N HIS A 193 -5.22 0.96 -1.54
CA HIS A 193 -3.76 1.00 -1.64
C HIS A 193 -3.06 -0.36 -1.54
N TRP A 194 -3.57 -1.32 -0.74
CA TRP A 194 -2.96 -2.65 -0.70
C TRP A 194 -2.95 -3.32 -2.08
N ALA A 195 -4.00 -3.14 -2.88
CA ALA A 195 -4.13 -3.77 -4.20
C ALA A 195 -3.18 -3.10 -5.20
N MET A 196 -3.14 -1.77 -5.22
CA MET A 196 -2.27 -0.96 -6.09
C MET A 196 -0.79 -1.26 -5.81
N THR A 197 -0.41 -1.25 -4.53
CA THR A 197 0.96 -1.53 -4.12
C THR A 197 1.31 -3.01 -4.24
N ALA A 198 0.36 -3.95 -4.14
CA ALA A 198 0.61 -5.36 -4.45
C ALA A 198 0.94 -5.57 -5.92
N VAL A 199 0.23 -4.91 -6.84
CA VAL A 199 0.50 -4.96 -8.28
C VAL A 199 1.88 -4.37 -8.59
N ALA A 200 2.19 -3.20 -8.05
CA ALA A 200 3.50 -2.59 -8.25
C ALA A 200 4.62 -3.41 -7.60
N GLY A 201 4.37 -3.95 -6.41
CA GLY A 201 5.26 -4.86 -5.69
C GLY A 201 5.52 -6.16 -6.47
N ALA A 202 4.53 -6.71 -7.18
CA ALA A 202 4.72 -7.87 -8.05
C ALA A 202 5.64 -7.56 -9.23
N GLY A 203 5.50 -6.38 -9.84
CA GLY A 203 6.40 -5.88 -10.87
C GLY A 203 7.84 -5.77 -10.36
N LEU A 204 8.04 -5.14 -9.19
CA LEU A 204 9.36 -5.04 -8.58
C LEU A 204 9.91 -6.42 -8.17
N GLY A 205 9.05 -7.32 -7.69
CA GLY A 205 9.41 -8.70 -7.37
C GLY A 205 9.86 -9.48 -8.59
N TYR A 206 9.23 -9.27 -9.74
CA TYR A 206 9.72 -9.79 -11.02
C TYR A 206 11.09 -9.20 -11.37
N PHE A 207 11.23 -7.87 -11.24
CA PHE A 207 12.48 -7.18 -11.52
C PHE A 207 13.63 -7.74 -10.66
N ALA A 208 13.44 -7.84 -9.34
CA ALA A 208 14.48 -8.31 -8.42
C ALA A 208 14.72 -9.82 -8.54
N GLY A 209 13.66 -10.63 -8.62
CA GLY A 209 13.71 -12.08 -8.47
C GLY A 209 13.86 -12.90 -9.77
N ARG A 210 13.80 -12.28 -10.96
CA ARG A 210 14.01 -12.96 -12.27
C ARG A 210 15.40 -12.72 -12.84
N ALA A 211 16.45 -12.99 -12.07
CA ALA A 211 17.83 -12.83 -12.57
C ALA A 211 18.13 -13.69 -13.82
N ASP A 212 17.35 -14.76 -14.05
CA ASP A 212 17.37 -15.61 -15.24
C ASP A 212 16.85 -14.93 -16.52
N ARG A 213 16.23 -13.75 -16.42
CA ARG A 213 15.64 -13.03 -17.55
C ARG A 213 16.48 -11.82 -17.97
N PRO A 214 16.44 -11.41 -19.24
CA PRO A 214 17.17 -10.23 -19.71
C PRO A 214 16.79 -8.97 -18.92
N MET A 215 17.78 -8.12 -18.63
CA MET A 215 17.59 -6.87 -17.87
C MET A 215 16.47 -5.99 -18.43
N ARG A 216 16.40 -5.84 -19.76
CA ARG A 216 15.33 -5.08 -20.43
C ARG A 216 13.94 -5.61 -20.09
N ARG A 217 13.73 -6.93 -20.10
CA ARG A 217 12.43 -7.53 -19.76
C ARG A 217 12.08 -7.30 -18.29
N ARG A 218 13.06 -7.47 -17.40
CA ARG A 218 12.89 -7.22 -15.97
C ARG A 218 12.48 -5.77 -15.71
N ALA A 219 13.19 -4.82 -16.33
CA ALA A 219 12.92 -3.39 -16.19
C ALA A 219 11.53 -3.01 -16.73
N LEU A 220 11.14 -3.53 -17.89
CA LEU A 220 9.82 -3.28 -18.46
C LEU A 220 8.68 -3.81 -17.58
N VAL A 221 8.83 -5.01 -17.00
CA VAL A 221 7.81 -5.57 -16.10
C VAL A 221 7.77 -4.81 -14.77
N GLY A 222 8.93 -4.42 -14.23
CA GLY A 222 9.02 -3.61 -13.01
C GLY A 222 8.34 -2.25 -13.18
N LEU A 223 8.69 -1.52 -14.25
CA LEU A 223 8.08 -0.24 -14.57
C LEU A 223 6.60 -0.38 -14.91
N GLY A 224 6.22 -1.41 -15.67
CA GLY A 224 4.83 -1.68 -16.01
C GLY A 224 3.96 -1.94 -14.77
N GLY A 225 4.47 -2.70 -13.79
CA GLY A 225 3.77 -2.92 -12.53
C GLY A 225 3.58 -1.62 -11.73
N LEU A 226 4.62 -0.78 -11.65
CA LEU A 226 4.53 0.53 -10.99
C LEU A 226 3.51 1.43 -11.68
N LEU A 227 3.61 1.60 -13.00
CA LEU A 227 2.69 2.45 -13.76
C LEU A 227 1.26 1.93 -13.71
N LEU A 228 1.05 0.61 -13.65
CA LEU A 228 -0.27 0.02 -13.47
C LEU A 228 -0.84 0.32 -12.08
N GLY A 229 -0.03 0.23 -11.02
CA GLY A 229 -0.43 0.66 -9.68
C GLY A 229 -0.81 2.14 -9.61
N MET A 230 -0.01 3.01 -10.24
CA MET A 230 -0.30 4.44 -10.37
C MET A 230 -1.60 4.69 -11.15
N ALA A 231 -1.81 3.99 -12.26
CA ALA A 231 -3.03 4.12 -13.05
C ALA A 231 -4.28 3.65 -12.28
N MET A 232 -4.16 2.57 -11.50
CA MET A 232 -5.22 2.11 -10.61
C MET A 232 -5.55 3.17 -9.55
N HIS A 233 -4.53 3.81 -8.97
CA HIS A 233 -4.70 4.87 -7.99
C HIS A 233 -5.35 6.12 -8.59
N ALA A 234 -4.84 6.58 -9.73
CA ALA A 234 -5.38 7.73 -10.45
C ALA A 234 -6.84 7.51 -10.86
N TRP A 235 -7.19 6.29 -11.26
CA TRP A 235 -8.58 5.93 -11.54
C TRP A 235 -9.46 6.01 -10.30
N TRP A 236 -8.99 5.49 -9.17
CA TRP A 236 -9.71 5.54 -7.90
C TRP A 236 -9.99 6.98 -7.46
N ASP A 237 -9.00 7.86 -7.58
CA ASP A 237 -9.13 9.27 -7.16
C ASP A 237 -9.73 10.18 -8.23
N SER A 238 -9.92 9.68 -9.47
CA SER A 238 -10.50 10.49 -10.54
C SER A 238 -11.88 11.05 -10.17
N PRO A 239 -12.21 12.29 -10.55
CA PRO A 239 -13.55 12.86 -10.33
C PRO A 239 -14.62 12.18 -11.20
N ALA A 240 -14.22 11.27 -12.09
CA ALA A 240 -15.13 10.50 -12.93
C ALA A 240 -15.99 9.55 -12.08
N LEU A 241 -17.28 9.44 -12.46
CA LEU A 241 -18.26 8.55 -11.84
C LEU A 241 -18.41 8.76 -10.32
N PRO A 242 -18.77 9.98 -9.87
CA PRO A 242 -18.87 10.29 -8.45
C PRO A 242 -19.86 9.37 -7.74
N GLY A 243 -19.46 8.81 -6.59
CA GLY A 243 -20.25 7.87 -5.80
C GLY A 243 -20.34 6.44 -6.36
N ALA A 244 -19.77 6.15 -7.53
CA ALA A 244 -19.82 4.82 -8.14
C ALA A 244 -18.71 3.88 -7.64
N PHE A 245 -18.58 3.74 -6.30
CA PHE A 245 -17.48 3.03 -5.65
C PHE A 245 -17.25 1.61 -6.18
N LEU A 246 -18.32 0.83 -6.38
CA LEU A 246 -18.21 -0.54 -6.89
C LEU A 246 -17.76 -0.57 -8.36
N VAL A 247 -18.26 0.34 -9.19
CA VAL A 247 -17.91 0.42 -10.62
C VAL A 247 -16.45 0.82 -10.78
N LYS A 248 -15.96 1.75 -9.96
CA LYS A 248 -14.56 2.15 -9.95
C LYS A 248 -13.66 1.08 -9.35
N GLY A 249 -14.11 0.43 -8.27
CA GLY A 249 -13.30 -0.45 -7.46
C GLY A 249 -13.18 -1.90 -7.93
N PHE A 250 -14.26 -2.48 -8.44
CA PHE A 250 -14.25 -3.89 -8.86
C PHE A 250 -13.19 -4.18 -9.94
N PRO A 251 -12.97 -3.33 -10.96
CA PRO A 251 -11.87 -3.52 -11.92
C PRO A 251 -10.48 -3.57 -11.26
N LEU A 252 -10.24 -2.78 -10.21
CA LEU A 252 -8.96 -2.74 -9.50
C LEU A 252 -8.70 -4.06 -8.76
N LEU A 253 -9.74 -4.62 -8.13
CA LEU A 253 -9.67 -5.94 -7.53
C LEU A 253 -9.38 -7.03 -8.58
N LEU A 254 -10.03 -6.97 -9.76
CA LEU A 254 -9.80 -7.92 -10.84
C LEU A 254 -8.35 -7.85 -11.34
N VAL A 255 -7.78 -6.65 -11.49
CA VAL A 255 -6.38 -6.46 -11.88
C VAL A 255 -5.45 -7.07 -10.83
N ALA A 256 -5.65 -6.75 -9.55
CA ALA A 256 -4.84 -7.31 -8.47
C ALA A 256 -4.93 -8.84 -8.40
N PHE A 257 -6.13 -9.40 -8.58
CA PHE A 257 -6.34 -10.84 -8.61
C PHE A 257 -5.68 -11.51 -9.83
N ALA A 258 -5.79 -10.91 -11.02
CA ALA A 258 -5.12 -11.41 -12.22
C ALA A 258 -3.59 -11.43 -12.05
N VAL A 259 -3.01 -10.36 -11.50
CA VAL A 259 -1.59 -10.27 -11.19
C VAL A 259 -1.19 -11.33 -10.16
N PHE A 260 -1.99 -11.52 -9.12
CA PHE A 260 -1.78 -12.58 -8.13
C PHE A 260 -1.75 -13.97 -8.76
N LEU A 261 -2.70 -14.29 -9.64
CA LEU A 261 -2.76 -15.59 -10.33
C LEU A 261 -1.52 -15.82 -11.21
N VAL A 262 -1.09 -14.79 -11.95
CA VAL A 262 0.13 -14.85 -12.77
C VAL A 262 1.37 -15.03 -11.90
N ALA A 263 1.48 -14.28 -10.80
CA ALA A 263 2.57 -14.38 -9.85
C ALA A 263 2.63 -15.77 -9.18
N ARG A 264 1.47 -16.33 -8.81
CA ARG A 264 1.33 -17.66 -8.22
C ARG A 264 1.69 -18.76 -9.22
N HIS A 265 1.30 -18.60 -10.48
CA HIS A 265 1.67 -19.53 -11.54
C HIS A 265 3.20 -19.52 -11.78
N ASP A 266 3.82 -18.34 -11.86
CA ASP A 266 5.29 -18.23 -11.97
C ASP A 266 5.99 -18.90 -10.77
N GLU A 267 5.52 -18.70 -9.54
CA GLU A 267 6.09 -19.36 -8.37
C GLU A 267 6.02 -20.90 -8.44
N ARG A 268 4.84 -21.45 -8.79
CA ARG A 268 4.62 -22.90 -8.90
C ARG A 268 5.47 -23.57 -9.97
N THR A 269 5.70 -22.88 -11.09
CA THR A 269 6.54 -23.41 -12.18
C THR A 269 8.02 -23.42 -11.81
N ARG A 270 8.47 -22.50 -10.96
CA ARG A 270 9.87 -22.46 -10.49
C ARG A 270 10.17 -23.39 -9.32
N PHE A 271 9.20 -23.54 -8.42
CA PHE A 271 9.33 -24.40 -7.25
C PHE A 271 8.18 -25.41 -7.25
N PRO A 272 8.19 -26.40 -8.17
CA PRO A 272 7.22 -27.47 -8.12
C PRO A 272 7.31 -28.14 -6.75
N VAL A 273 6.18 -28.22 -6.05
CA VAL A 273 6.10 -29.03 -4.84
C VAL A 273 6.40 -30.46 -5.28
N ALA A 274 7.45 -31.06 -4.70
CA ALA A 274 7.74 -32.48 -4.93
C ALA A 274 6.46 -33.29 -4.75
N ALA A 275 6.14 -34.15 -5.72
CA ALA A 275 4.97 -35.00 -5.63
C ALA A 275 5.03 -35.84 -4.33
N PRO A 276 3.90 -36.16 -3.68
CA PRO A 276 3.86 -36.98 -2.47
C PRO A 276 4.63 -38.31 -2.57
N ALA A 277 4.89 -38.79 -3.80
CA ALA A 277 5.67 -39.98 -4.08
C ALA A 277 7.16 -39.91 -3.66
N GLU A 278 7.74 -38.73 -3.49
CA GLU A 278 9.13 -38.59 -2.97
C GLU A 278 9.20 -38.67 -1.44
N ILE A 279 8.11 -38.36 -0.72
CA ILE A 279 8.06 -38.44 0.75
C ILE A 279 8.02 -39.90 1.21
N GLN A 280 7.37 -40.79 0.46
CA GLN A 280 7.32 -42.23 0.76
C GLN A 280 8.62 -43.00 0.48
N ARG A 281 9.59 -42.41 -0.24
CA ARG A 281 10.91 -43.03 -0.44
C ARG A 281 11.94 -42.62 0.61
N ALA A 282 11.59 -41.68 1.49
CA ALA A 282 12.46 -41.15 2.54
C ALA A 282 12.02 -41.57 3.96
N THR A 283 11.05 -42.48 4.07
CA THR A 283 10.58 -43.15 5.29
C THR A 283 10.73 -44.65 5.13
#